data_AF-A0A0I9UGR2-F1
#
_entry.id   AF-A0A0I9UGR2-F1
#
_cell.length_a   1.000
_cell.length_b   1.000
_cell.length_c   1.000
_cell.angle_alpha   90.00
_cell.angle_beta   90.00
_cell.angle_gamma   90.00
#
_symmetry.space_group_name_H-M   'P 1'
#
loop_
_entity.id
_entity.type
_entity.pdbx_description
1 polymer ?
#
loop_
_entity_poly.entity_id
_entity_poly.type
_entity_poly.pdbx_seq_one_letter_code
_entity_poly.pdbx_strand_id
1 'polypeptide(L)'
;DAKVPIVGDDIKSQVGATITHRVMAKLFEDRGVQLDRTMQLNIGGNMDFLNMCEPERVESKEISKTKSVLSNMQRELTPKDLHIGMAGHMAWLDDRKWAYVRLEGRGFGDVPLNLEYKLEVWDSPNSAGIIIDAVRAAKIAKDRGIGGPVIPASAYLMKSAPKQLSDEIARAQLEEFISGT
;
A
#
# COMPACT_ATOMS: atom_id res chain seq x y z
N ASP A 1 -3.76 -3.93 29.96
CA ASP A 1 -4.65 -4.30 31.07
C ASP A 1 -5.91 -5.07 30.65
N ALA A 2 -6.71 -4.62 29.69
CA ALA A 2 -7.96 -5.31 29.30
C ALA A 2 -7.81 -6.64 28.50
N LYS A 3 -6.58 -7.06 28.16
CA LYS A 3 -6.27 -8.23 27.32
C LYS A 3 -7.06 -8.32 26.00
N VAL A 4 -7.38 -7.17 25.40
CA VAL A 4 -8.09 -7.09 24.11
C VAL A 4 -7.06 -7.08 22.97
N PRO A 5 -7.16 -7.97 21.98
CA PRO A 5 -6.28 -7.94 20.81
C PRO A 5 -6.61 -6.76 19.90
N ILE A 6 -5.58 -6.15 19.32
CA ILE A 6 -5.68 -4.97 18.45
C ILE A 6 -4.96 -5.28 17.14
N VAL A 7 -5.61 -5.03 16.00
CA VAL A 7 -5.02 -5.11 14.66
C VAL A 7 -5.18 -3.76 13.99
N GLY A 8 -4.09 -3.13 13.58
CA GLY A 8 -4.08 -1.76 13.05
C GLY A 8 -2.67 -1.23 12.75
N ASP A 9 -2.53 -0.10 12.04
CA ASP A 9 -3.59 0.76 11.49
C ASP A 9 -3.49 0.98 9.97
N ASP A 10 -4.61 1.41 9.36
CA ASP A 10 -4.83 1.63 7.92
C ASP A 10 -4.73 0.36 7.06
N ILE A 11 -5.83 -0.07 6.44
CA ILE A 11 -5.89 -1.35 5.72
C ILE A 11 -5.01 -1.34 4.46
N LYS A 12 -4.23 -2.40 4.25
CA LYS A 12 -3.60 -2.72 2.96
C LYS A 12 -4.66 -3.37 2.07
N SER A 13 -4.98 -2.79 0.93
CA SER A 13 -5.85 -3.45 -0.07
C SER A 13 -5.13 -4.67 -0.66
N GLN A 14 -5.86 -5.71 -1.09
CA GLN A 14 -5.26 -6.94 -1.65
C GLN A 14 -4.35 -6.63 -2.85
N VAL A 15 -4.86 -5.86 -3.80
CA VAL A 15 -4.08 -5.32 -4.92
C VAL A 15 -4.37 -3.84 -5.06
N GLY A 16 -3.37 -3.00 -4.82
CA GLY A 16 -3.50 -1.55 -4.85
C GLY A 16 -2.43 -0.88 -5.70
N ALA A 17 -2.66 0.40 -5.99
CA ALA A 17 -1.72 1.23 -6.73
C ALA A 17 -0.36 1.32 -6.04
N THR A 18 -0.33 1.49 -4.71
CA THR A 18 0.93 1.60 -3.95
C THR A 18 1.76 0.32 -4.01
N ILE A 19 1.15 -0.86 -3.82
CA ILE A 19 1.90 -2.13 -3.83
C ILE A 19 2.39 -2.47 -5.25
N THR A 20 1.55 -2.26 -6.26
CA THR A 20 1.93 -2.50 -7.66
C THR A 20 3.04 -1.55 -8.10
N HIS A 21 2.94 -0.26 -7.79
CA HIS A 21 3.96 0.74 -8.08
C HIS A 21 5.29 0.36 -7.41
N ARG A 22 5.27 0.01 -6.12
CA ARG A 22 6.47 -0.41 -5.40
C ARG A 22 7.12 -1.66 -6.00
N VAL A 23 6.32 -2.65 -6.42
CA VAL A 23 6.84 -3.87 -7.08
C VAL A 23 7.50 -3.53 -8.43
N MET A 24 6.88 -2.68 -9.25
CA MET A 24 7.45 -2.29 -10.54
C MET A 24 8.72 -1.43 -10.38
N ALA A 25 8.74 -0.50 -9.42
CA ALA A 25 9.92 0.31 -9.12
C ALA A 25 11.08 -0.56 -8.65
N LYS A 26 10.81 -1.54 -7.77
CA LYS A 26 11.82 -2.51 -7.32
C LYS A 26 12.32 -3.38 -8.48
N LEU A 27 11.44 -3.82 -9.37
CA LEU A 27 11.84 -4.59 -10.56
C LEU A 27 12.80 -3.80 -11.45
N PHE A 28 12.61 -2.49 -11.61
CA PHE A 28 13.55 -1.65 -12.37
C PHE A 28 14.94 -1.70 -11.74
N GLU A 29 15.03 -1.42 -10.43
CA GLU A 29 16.31 -1.41 -9.71
C GLU A 29 16.99 -2.79 -9.70
N ASP A 30 16.24 -3.85 -9.40
CA ASP A 30 16.76 -5.23 -9.35
C ASP A 30 17.29 -5.71 -10.72
N ARG A 31 16.84 -5.09 -11.82
CA ARG A 31 17.29 -5.36 -13.19
C ARG A 31 18.33 -4.37 -13.71
N GLY A 32 18.82 -3.47 -12.84
CA GLY A 32 19.83 -2.47 -13.19
C GLY A 32 19.31 -1.29 -14.01
N VAL A 33 17.99 -1.10 -14.06
CA VAL A 33 17.36 0.08 -14.66
C VAL A 33 17.32 1.19 -13.61
N GLN A 34 17.92 2.32 -13.94
CA GLN A 34 17.89 3.50 -13.06
C GLN A 34 16.54 4.18 -13.20
N LEU A 35 15.76 4.27 -12.11
CA LEU A 35 14.51 5.04 -12.10
C LEU A 35 14.85 6.54 -11.97
N ASP A 36 14.41 7.33 -12.95
CA ASP A 36 14.66 8.77 -13.00
C ASP A 36 13.44 9.58 -12.55
N ARG A 37 12.23 9.15 -12.94
CA ARG A 37 10.97 9.82 -12.57
C ARG A 37 9.86 8.81 -12.35
N THR A 38 8.92 9.13 -11.46
CA THR A 38 7.72 8.31 -11.31
C THR A 38 6.50 9.11 -10.87
N MET A 39 5.34 8.65 -11.31
CA MET A 39 4.05 9.25 -11.03
C MET A 39 3.01 8.19 -10.69
N GLN A 40 2.15 8.50 -9.72
CA GLN A 40 0.92 7.77 -9.42
C GLN A 40 -0.23 8.75 -9.19
N LEU A 41 -1.22 8.69 -10.08
CA LEU A 41 -2.45 9.47 -10.00
C LEU A 41 -3.61 8.56 -9.65
N ASN A 42 -4.26 8.80 -8.51
CA ASN A 42 -5.41 8.01 -8.06
C ASN A 42 -6.71 8.78 -8.28
N ILE A 43 -7.74 8.12 -8.81
CA ILE A 43 -9.08 8.69 -9.00
C ILE A 43 -10.11 7.66 -8.51
N GLY A 44 -11.20 8.09 -7.89
CA GLY A 44 -12.27 7.18 -7.49
C GLY A 44 -13.62 7.87 -7.36
N GLY A 45 -14.68 7.08 -7.28
CA GLY A 45 -16.06 7.58 -7.25
C GLY A 45 -16.73 7.55 -5.87
N ASN A 46 -16.18 6.79 -4.92
CA ASN A 46 -16.82 6.62 -3.62
C ASN A 46 -16.57 7.82 -2.69
N MET A 47 -17.24 7.80 -1.54
CA MET A 47 -17.17 8.89 -0.57
C MET A 47 -15.79 9.02 0.09
N ASP A 48 -14.97 7.97 0.14
CA ASP A 48 -13.58 8.08 0.62
C ASP A 48 -12.75 8.98 -0.31
N PHE A 49 -12.96 8.88 -1.63
CA PHE A 49 -12.32 9.77 -2.60
C PHE A 49 -12.85 11.20 -2.55
N LEU A 50 -14.16 11.38 -2.37
CA LEU A 50 -14.77 12.70 -2.19
C LEU A 50 -14.22 13.40 -0.93
N ASN A 51 -14.11 12.65 0.17
CA ASN A 51 -13.51 13.13 1.42
C ASN A 51 -12.02 13.46 1.28
N MET A 52 -11.35 12.93 0.26
CA MET A 52 -9.95 13.20 -0.07
C MET A 52 -9.78 14.35 -1.07
N CYS A 53 -10.85 15.04 -1.49
CA CYS A 53 -10.73 16.34 -2.15
C CYS A 53 -10.47 17.48 -1.17
N GLU A 54 -10.58 17.22 0.14
CA GLU A 54 -10.30 18.18 1.21
C GLU A 54 -8.78 18.33 1.44
N PRO A 55 -8.17 19.50 1.19
CA PRO A 55 -6.71 19.68 1.21
C PRO A 55 -6.01 19.25 2.50
N GLU A 56 -6.62 19.49 3.66
CA GLU A 56 -6.06 19.15 4.98
C GLU A 56 -5.90 17.63 5.20
N ARG A 57 -6.69 16.81 4.50
CA ARG A 57 -6.65 15.33 4.63
C ARG A 57 -5.73 14.68 3.62
N VAL A 58 -5.37 15.40 2.56
CA VAL A 58 -4.51 14.91 1.47
C VAL A 58 -3.06 14.80 1.93
N GLU A 59 -2.56 15.80 2.64
CA GLU A 59 -1.13 15.91 3.00
C GLU A 59 -0.61 14.69 3.77
N SER A 60 -1.33 14.24 4.81
CA SER A 60 -0.93 13.08 5.61
C SER A 60 -0.89 11.77 4.80
N LYS A 61 -1.86 11.58 3.89
CA LYS A 61 -1.94 10.37 3.04
C LYS A 61 -0.91 10.41 1.90
N GLU A 62 -0.61 11.57 1.34
CA GLU A 62 0.44 11.73 0.33
C GLU A 62 1.82 11.42 0.89
N ILE A 63 2.13 11.91 2.10
CA ILE A 63 3.38 11.59 2.79
C ILE A 63 3.50 10.08 3.03
N SER A 64 2.44 9.43 3.52
CA SER A 64 2.43 7.98 3.77
C SER A 64 2.65 7.16 2.49
N LYS A 65 1.92 7.49 1.41
CA LYS A 65 2.06 6.79 0.12
C LYS A 65 3.42 6.99 -0.52
N THR A 66 3.94 8.23 -0.46
CA THR A 66 5.25 8.58 -0.97
C THR A 66 6.34 7.79 -0.26
N LYS A 67 6.32 7.77 1.08
CA LYS A 67 7.26 6.97 1.89
C LYS A 67 7.18 5.49 1.57
N SER A 68 5.97 4.95 1.35
CA SER A 68 5.81 3.52 1.04
C SER A 68 6.36 3.11 -0.32
N VAL A 69 6.40 4.00 -1.31
CA VAL A 69 7.02 3.70 -2.61
C VAL A 69 8.54 3.85 -2.53
N LEU A 70 9.01 4.91 -1.85
CA LEU A 70 10.44 5.18 -1.69
C LEU A 70 11.16 4.23 -0.73
N SER A 71 10.47 3.57 0.21
CA SER A 71 11.11 2.79 1.29
C SER A 71 12.04 1.69 0.80
N ASN A 72 11.85 1.22 -0.43
CA ASN A 72 12.61 0.11 -1.01
C ASN A 72 13.51 0.55 -2.17
N MET A 73 13.54 1.84 -2.50
CA MET A 73 14.40 2.37 -3.55
C MET A 73 15.77 2.72 -2.97
N GLN A 74 16.84 2.35 -3.67
CA GLN A 74 18.20 2.72 -3.25
C GLN A 74 18.53 4.19 -3.53
N ARG A 75 17.88 4.77 -4.54
CA ARG A 75 18.13 6.15 -4.97
C ARG A 75 17.04 7.09 -4.47
N GLU A 76 17.46 8.21 -3.90
CA GLU A 76 16.54 9.30 -3.58
C GLU A 76 16.12 10.04 -4.86
N LEU A 77 14.81 10.08 -5.11
CA LEU A 77 14.22 10.95 -6.12
C LEU A 77 13.94 12.33 -5.51
N THR A 78 14.15 13.38 -6.30
CA THR A 78 13.81 14.72 -5.84
C THR A 78 12.30 14.97 -5.93
N PRO A 79 11.72 15.88 -5.14
CA PRO A 79 10.27 16.14 -5.17
C PRO A 79 9.70 16.54 -6.54
N LYS A 80 10.53 17.08 -7.46
CA LYS A 80 10.10 17.39 -8.83
C LYS A 80 9.97 16.16 -9.74
N ASP A 81 10.64 15.06 -9.39
CA ASP A 81 10.74 13.84 -10.18
C ASP A 81 9.77 12.75 -9.66
N LEU A 82 9.02 13.07 -8.61
CA LEU A 82 8.16 12.16 -7.88
C LEU A 82 6.79 12.80 -7.64
N HIS A 83 5.72 12.16 -8.11
CA HIS A 83 4.38 12.62 -7.82
C HIS A 83 3.46 11.45 -7.45
N ILE A 84 3.06 11.34 -6.18
CA ILE A 84 2.14 10.29 -5.71
C ILE A 84 1.00 10.97 -4.97
N GLY A 85 -0.15 11.08 -5.63
CA GLY A 85 -1.22 11.95 -5.16
C GLY A 85 -2.63 11.47 -5.50
N MET A 86 -3.59 12.17 -4.93
CA MET A 86 -4.99 12.08 -5.38
C MET A 86 -5.18 13.01 -6.57
N ALA A 87 -5.72 12.49 -7.67
CA ALA A 87 -5.96 13.27 -8.88
C ALA A 87 -7.42 13.75 -9.00
N GLY A 88 -8.37 13.11 -8.31
CA GLY A 88 -9.72 13.65 -8.20
C GLY A 88 -10.80 12.65 -7.78
N HIS A 89 -12.03 13.16 -7.77
CA HIS A 89 -13.26 12.40 -7.59
C HIS A 89 -14.06 12.41 -8.89
N MET A 90 -14.57 11.24 -9.30
CA MET A 90 -15.45 11.09 -10.45
C MET A 90 -16.65 10.21 -10.05
N ALA A 91 -17.80 10.83 -9.79
CA ALA A 91 -18.98 10.16 -9.24
C ALA A 91 -19.41 8.90 -10.02
N TRP A 92 -19.31 8.92 -11.35
CA TRP A 92 -19.71 7.80 -12.21
C TRP A 92 -18.80 6.56 -12.08
N LEU A 93 -17.67 6.66 -11.39
CA LEU A 93 -16.85 5.50 -11.06
C LEU A 93 -17.47 4.62 -9.97
N ASP A 94 -18.48 5.11 -9.24
CA ASP A 94 -19.06 4.41 -8.08
C ASP A 94 -17.94 3.96 -7.11
N ASP A 95 -17.86 2.68 -6.75
CA ASP A 95 -16.80 2.15 -5.87
C ASP A 95 -15.50 1.79 -6.62
N ARG A 96 -15.41 2.09 -7.92
CA ARG A 96 -14.19 1.85 -8.68
C ARG A 96 -13.14 2.89 -8.36
N LYS A 97 -11.91 2.41 -8.25
CA LYS A 97 -10.69 3.17 -8.11
C LYS A 97 -9.81 2.93 -9.32
N TRP A 98 -9.41 4.02 -9.94
CA TRP A 98 -8.43 4.06 -11.00
C TRP A 98 -7.11 4.57 -10.47
N ALA A 99 -6.02 3.94 -10.89
CA ALA A 99 -4.70 4.47 -10.67
C ALA A 99 -3.89 4.43 -11.96
N TYR A 100 -3.36 5.58 -12.35
CA TYR A 100 -2.43 5.71 -13.45
C TYR A 100 -1.03 5.80 -12.87
N VAL A 101 -0.17 4.88 -13.27
CA VAL A 101 1.21 4.81 -12.78
C VAL A 101 2.15 4.89 -13.97
N ARG A 102 3.17 5.73 -13.85
CA ARG A 102 4.21 5.94 -14.85
C ARG A 102 5.57 5.84 -14.18
N LEU A 103 6.45 5.01 -14.72
CA LEU A 103 7.84 4.85 -14.30
C LEU A 103 8.74 5.14 -15.49
N GLU A 104 9.62 6.13 -15.33
CA GLU A 104 10.62 6.48 -16.33
C GLU A 104 12.01 6.18 -15.80
N GLY A 105 12.83 5.51 -16.60
CA GLY A 105 14.19 5.20 -16.24
C GLY A 105 15.11 5.01 -17.43
N ARG A 106 16.34 4.59 -17.14
CA ARG A 106 17.39 4.31 -18.13
C ARG A 106 18.02 2.94 -17.89
N GLY A 107 18.14 2.16 -18.96
CA GLY A 107 18.76 0.85 -18.96
C GLY A 107 20.21 0.88 -19.45
N PHE A 108 20.62 -0.21 -20.10
CA PHE A 108 21.96 -0.33 -20.68
C PHE A 108 22.24 0.77 -21.71
N GLY A 109 23.43 1.38 -21.63
CA GLY A 109 23.84 2.46 -22.53
C GLY A 109 23.04 3.77 -22.37
N ASP A 110 22.47 4.01 -21.19
CA ASP A 110 21.60 5.16 -20.90
C ASP A 110 20.35 5.24 -21.80
N VAL A 111 19.97 4.12 -22.43
CA VAL A 111 18.79 4.07 -23.28
C VAL A 111 17.53 4.25 -22.43
N PRO A 112 16.64 5.21 -22.78
CA PRO A 112 15.45 5.49 -22.00
C PRO A 112 14.45 4.34 -22.06
N LEU A 113 13.77 4.11 -20.93
CA LEU A 113 12.72 3.13 -20.72
C LEU A 113 11.56 3.82 -20.03
N ASN A 114 10.35 3.60 -20.54
CA ASN A 114 9.12 4.11 -19.95
C ASN A 114 8.12 2.97 -19.78
N LEU A 115 7.51 2.88 -18.61
CA LEU A 115 6.42 1.97 -18.32
C LEU A 115 5.22 2.79 -17.83
N GLU A 116 4.08 2.60 -18.48
CA GLU A 116 2.81 3.14 -18.04
C GLU A 116 1.79 2.03 -17.90
N TYR A 117 1.01 2.08 -16.83
CA TYR A 117 -0.12 1.19 -16.67
C TYR A 117 -1.27 1.87 -15.94
N LYS A 118 -2.47 1.40 -16.23
CA LYS A 118 -3.69 1.73 -15.49
C LYS A 118 -4.09 0.51 -14.66
N LEU A 119 -4.25 0.71 -13.36
CA LEU A 119 -4.89 -0.24 -12.45
C LEU A 119 -6.34 0.20 -12.23
N GLU A 120 -7.28 -0.74 -12.36
CA GLU A 120 -8.68 -0.56 -12.01
C GLU A 120 -9.10 -1.66 -11.04
N VAL A 121 -9.67 -1.26 -9.91
CA VAL A 121 -10.16 -2.16 -8.87
C VAL A 121 -11.46 -1.63 -8.27
N TRP A 122 -12.26 -2.52 -7.73
CA TRP A 122 -13.36 -2.17 -6.81
C TRP A 122 -12.76 -1.99 -5.41
N ASP A 123 -12.79 -0.79 -4.85
CA ASP A 123 -12.00 -0.42 -3.67
C ASP A 123 -12.51 -1.11 -2.39
N SER A 124 -13.83 -1.21 -2.22
CA SER A 124 -14.45 -1.82 -1.04
C SER A 124 -14.23 -3.34 -0.99
N PRO A 125 -14.55 -4.14 -2.03
CA PRO A 125 -14.25 -5.58 -2.03
C PRO A 125 -12.77 -5.92 -1.86
N ASN A 126 -11.89 -5.11 -2.46
CA ASN A 126 -10.44 -5.25 -2.39
C ASN A 126 -9.87 -5.02 -0.97
N SER A 127 -10.65 -4.37 -0.09
CA SER A 127 -10.30 -4.18 1.32
C SER A 127 -11.09 -5.14 2.25
N ALA A 128 -12.28 -5.57 1.84
CA ALA A 128 -13.16 -6.43 2.64
C ALA A 128 -12.51 -7.76 3.02
N GLY A 129 -11.83 -8.43 2.09
CA GLY A 129 -11.14 -9.70 2.37
C GLY A 129 -10.08 -9.56 3.48
N ILE A 130 -9.35 -8.44 3.48
CA ILE A 130 -8.29 -8.14 4.44
C ILE A 130 -8.88 -7.88 5.83
N ILE A 131 -10.03 -7.21 5.91
CA ILE A 131 -10.77 -7.02 7.16
C ILE A 131 -11.22 -8.36 7.74
N ILE A 132 -11.74 -9.26 6.91
CA ILE A 132 -12.17 -10.59 7.35
C ILE A 132 -10.99 -11.34 7.97
N ASP A 133 -9.82 -11.32 7.32
CA ASP A 133 -8.62 -11.98 7.84
C ASP A 133 -8.11 -11.31 9.13
N ALA A 134 -8.17 -9.97 9.23
CA ALA A 134 -7.81 -9.25 10.45
C ALA A 134 -8.71 -9.64 11.63
N VAL A 135 -10.03 -9.74 11.43
CA VAL A 135 -10.99 -10.18 12.46
C VAL A 135 -10.73 -11.62 12.88
N ARG A 136 -10.44 -12.51 11.93
CA ARG A 136 -10.10 -13.91 12.21
C ARG A 136 -8.81 -14.02 13.02
N ALA A 137 -7.77 -13.27 12.65
CA ALA A 137 -6.52 -13.23 13.41
C ALA A 137 -6.72 -12.67 14.82
N ALA A 138 -7.54 -11.62 14.98
CA ALA A 138 -7.90 -11.08 16.29
C ALA A 138 -8.67 -12.11 17.15
N LYS A 139 -9.56 -12.90 16.53
CA LYS A 139 -10.27 -13.98 17.23
C LYS A 139 -9.30 -15.08 17.70
N ILE A 140 -8.34 -15.48 16.87
CA ILE A 140 -7.28 -16.43 17.26
C ILE A 140 -6.48 -15.88 18.45
N ALA A 141 -6.06 -14.61 18.39
CA ALA A 141 -5.34 -13.95 19.49
C ALA A 141 -6.15 -13.98 20.79
N LYS A 142 -7.44 -13.63 20.70
CA LYS A 142 -8.38 -13.65 21.84
C LYS A 142 -8.49 -15.05 22.44
N ASP A 143 -8.67 -16.07 21.61
CA ASP A 143 -8.81 -17.46 22.07
C ASP A 143 -7.54 -17.99 22.75
N ARG A 144 -6.38 -17.50 22.33
CA ARG A 144 -5.08 -17.78 22.96
C ARG A 144 -4.76 -16.89 24.16
N GLY A 145 -5.67 -16.01 24.56
CA GLY A 145 -5.46 -15.07 25.67
C GLY A 145 -4.43 -13.97 25.40
N ILE A 146 -4.09 -13.74 24.14
CA ILE A 146 -3.15 -12.70 23.70
C ILE A 146 -3.90 -11.38 23.57
N GLY A 147 -3.41 -10.35 24.27
CA GLY A 147 -3.95 -8.99 24.20
C GLY A 147 -2.90 -7.98 23.72
N GLY A 148 -3.35 -6.79 23.37
CA GLY A 148 -2.50 -5.77 22.74
C GLY A 148 -2.32 -5.98 21.24
N PRO A 149 -1.36 -5.30 20.61
CA PRO A 149 -1.16 -5.37 19.17
C PRO A 149 -0.78 -6.78 18.69
N VAL A 150 -1.57 -7.33 17.78
CA VAL A 150 -1.27 -8.61 17.11
C VAL A 150 -0.29 -8.34 15.98
N ILE A 151 1.00 -8.25 16.32
CA ILE A 151 2.07 -7.82 15.40
C ILE A 151 2.07 -8.58 14.07
N PRO A 152 1.95 -9.92 14.02
CA PRO A 152 1.94 -10.64 12.74
C PRO A 152 0.80 -10.21 11.81
N ALA A 153 -0.40 -10.02 12.37
CA ALA A 153 -1.57 -9.57 11.60
C ALA A 153 -1.46 -8.11 11.19
N SER A 154 -1.06 -7.22 12.11
CA SER A 154 -0.89 -5.80 11.80
C SER A 154 0.17 -5.59 10.72
N ALA A 155 1.33 -6.22 10.82
CA ALA A 155 2.43 -6.03 9.86
C ALA A 155 2.05 -6.44 8.43
N TYR A 156 1.27 -7.51 8.28
CA TYR A 156 0.89 -8.00 6.95
C TYR A 156 -0.36 -7.30 6.38
N LEU A 157 -1.38 -7.05 7.22
CA LEU A 157 -2.70 -6.59 6.76
C LEU A 157 -2.86 -5.05 6.80
N MET A 158 -1.97 -4.34 7.49
CA MET A 158 -2.09 -2.90 7.73
C MET A 158 -0.86 -2.12 7.22
N LYS A 159 -1.06 -0.91 6.71
CA LYS A 159 -0.02 -0.04 6.13
C LYS A 159 0.86 0.57 7.23
N SER A 160 0.24 0.94 8.35
CA SER A 160 0.88 1.62 9.47
C SER A 160 0.92 0.72 10.70
N ALA A 161 1.57 -0.43 10.56
CA ALA A 161 1.74 -1.37 11.66
C ALA A 161 2.73 -0.83 12.73
N PRO A 162 2.57 -1.19 14.02
CA PRO A 162 3.51 -0.81 15.08
C PRO A 162 4.94 -1.29 14.83
N LYS A 163 5.09 -2.44 14.14
CA LYS A 163 6.37 -2.96 13.67
C LYS A 163 6.29 -3.16 12.16
N GLN A 164 7.04 -2.35 11.43
CA GLN A 164 7.14 -2.47 9.97
C GLN A 164 8.06 -3.64 9.60
N LEU A 165 7.57 -4.52 8.73
CA LEU A 165 8.27 -5.69 8.23
C LEU A 165 8.12 -5.75 6.71
N SER A 166 9.05 -6.42 6.03
CA SER A 166 8.84 -6.75 4.61
C SER A 166 7.62 -7.68 4.48
N ASP A 167 6.89 -7.57 3.37
CA ASP A 167 5.65 -8.35 3.22
C ASP A 167 5.91 -9.86 3.23
N GLU A 168 7.08 -10.31 2.77
CA GLU A 168 7.48 -11.72 2.82
C GLU A 168 7.61 -12.23 4.27
N ILE A 169 8.33 -11.48 5.11
CA ILE A 169 8.49 -11.82 6.53
C ILE A 169 7.15 -11.70 7.27
N ALA A 170 6.40 -10.63 7.01
CA ALA A 170 5.10 -10.39 7.64
C ALA A 170 4.10 -11.51 7.29
N ARG A 171 4.11 -11.98 6.03
CA ARG A 171 3.30 -13.12 5.60
C ARG A 171 3.69 -14.39 6.34
N ALA A 172 4.98 -14.72 6.37
CA ALA A 172 5.45 -15.93 7.04
C ALA A 172 5.07 -15.93 8.54
N GLN A 173 5.26 -14.80 9.23
CA GLN A 173 4.87 -14.65 10.63
C GLN A 173 3.36 -14.73 10.84
N LEU A 174 2.55 -14.23 9.90
CA LEU A 174 1.10 -14.36 9.99
C LEU A 174 0.66 -15.82 9.83
N GLU A 175 1.25 -16.57 8.90
CA GLU A 175 0.95 -18.00 8.69
C GLU A 175 1.37 -18.84 9.92
N GLU A 176 2.56 -18.58 10.48
CA GLU A 176 3.03 -19.18 11.74
C GLU A 176 2.06 -18.85 12.89
N PHE A 177 1.66 -17.58 13.00
CA PHE A 177 0.67 -17.17 13.99
C PHE A 177 -0.67 -17.89 13.81
N ILE A 178 -1.19 -18.01 12.59
CA ILE A 178 -2.47 -18.68 12.33
C ILE A 178 -2.38 -20.18 12.65
N SER A 179 -1.33 -20.85 12.18
CA SER A 179 -1.12 -22.29 12.41
C SER A 179 -0.84 -22.64 13.87
N GLY A 180 -0.28 -21.70 14.65
CA GLY A 180 0.03 -21.90 16.07
C GLY A 180 1.28 -22.77 16.30
N THR A 181 2.13 -22.88 15.29
CA THR A 181 3.48 -23.46 15.38
C THR A 181 4.50 -22.42 15.79
#